data_AF-A0A0B7ILX2-F1
#
_entry.id   AF-A0A0B7ILX2-F1
#
_cell.length_a   1.000
_cell.length_b   1.000
_cell.length_c   1.000
_cell.angle_alpha   90.00
_cell.angle_beta   90.00
_cell.angle_gamma   90.00
#
_symmetry.space_group_name_H-M   'P 1'
#
loop_
_entity.id
_entity.type
_entity.pdbx_description
1 polymer ?
#
loop_
_entity_poly.entity_id
_entity_poly.type
_entity_poly.pdbx_seq_one_letter_code
_entity_poly.pdbx_strand_id
1 'polypeptide(L)' 'MNFGLLWEKKIKWLIYAYSAETKEIVAWVWGKRNIKTAQKLREKLKKLGVSFDEICTDNWEAFCVCFSRIYT' A
#
# COMPACT_ATOMS: atom_id res chain seq x y z
N MET A 1 -23.48 7.98 -33.99
CA MET A 1 -22.23 7.27 -33.62
C MET A 1 -21.36 8.25 -32.87
N ASN A 2 -21.34 8.19 -31.54
CA ASN A 2 -20.41 8.99 -30.72
C ASN A 2 -19.16 8.15 -30.48
N PHE A 3 -18.10 8.38 -31.25
CA PHE A 3 -16.76 7.91 -30.93
C PHE A 3 -16.15 8.84 -29.88
N GLY A 4 -16.70 8.79 -28.66
CA GLY A 4 -16.11 9.43 -27.50
C GLY A 4 -14.87 8.64 -27.08
N LEU A 5 -13.71 9.25 -27.21
CA LEU A 5 -12.41 8.75 -26.74
C LEU A 5 -12.46 8.40 -25.25
N LEU A 6 -12.78 7.14 -24.92
CA LEU A 6 -12.65 6.59 -23.57
C LEU A 6 -11.17 6.24 -23.33
N TRP A 7 -10.32 7.25 -23.18
CA TRP A 7 -8.99 7.04 -22.61
C TRP A 7 -9.16 6.80 -21.11
N GLU A 8 -9.40 5.55 -20.70
CA GLU A 8 -9.23 5.15 -19.31
C GLU A 8 -7.74 5.34 -18.94
N LYS A 9 -7.40 6.51 -18.40
CA LYS A 9 -6.10 6.76 -17.78
C LYS A 9 -5.90 5.68 -16.71
N LYS A 10 -5.04 4.68 -17.00
CA LYS A 10 -4.69 3.62 -16.04
C LYS A 10 -3.80 4.19 -14.95
N ILE A 11 -4.40 4.95 -14.02
CA ILE A 11 -3.72 5.49 -12.86
C ILE A 11 -3.23 4.32 -12.00
N LYS A 12 -1.91 4.27 -11.79
CA LYS A 12 -1.27 3.38 -10.83
C LYS A 12 -0.74 4.20 -9.68
N TRP A 13 -0.93 3.68 -8.48
CA TRP A 13 -0.43 4.23 -7.23
C TRP A 13 0.83 3.48 -6.83
N LEU A 14 1.83 4.23 -6.37
CA LEU A 14 2.94 3.68 -5.60
C LEU A 14 2.54 3.69 -4.14
N ILE A 15 2.59 2.54 -3.50
CA ILE A 15 2.38 2.40 -2.07
C ILE A 15 3.69 1.88 -1.50
N TYR A 16 4.26 2.63 -0.57
CA TYR A 16 5.56 2.31 0.02
C TYR A 16 5.49 2.35 1.54
N ALA A 17 6.34 1.55 2.17
CA ALA A 17 6.61 1.57 3.59
C ALA A 17 7.95 2.26 3.80
N TYR A 18 7.95 3.29 4.65
CA TYR A 18 9.12 4.08 4.98
C TYR A 18 9.46 3.85 6.45
N SER A 19 10.73 3.59 6.74
CA SER A 19 11.25 3.54 8.11
C SER A 19 11.75 4.92 8.50
N ALA A 20 11.11 5.53 9.49
CA ALA A 20 11.56 6.81 10.03
C ALA A 20 12.91 6.70 10.77
N GLU A 21 13.18 5.53 11.35
CA GLU A 21 14.43 5.25 12.07
C GLU A 21 15.62 5.19 11.12
N THR A 22 15.54 4.36 10.07
CA THR A 22 16.65 4.19 9.12
C THR A 22 16.65 5.23 8.00
N LYS A 23 15.54 5.97 7.86
CA LYS A 23 15.28 6.95 6.79
C LYS A 23 15.20 6.34 5.39
N GLU A 24 14.76 5.09 5.29
CA GLU A 24 14.75 4.33 4.04
C GLU A 24 13.38 3.79 3.66
N ILE A 25 13.19 3.52 2.37
CA ILE A 25 12.03 2.77 1.87
C ILE A 25 12.32 1.28 2.02
N VAL A 26 11.62 0.61 2.93
CA VAL A 26 11.84 -0.81 3.24
C VAL A 26 11.10 -1.75 2.29
N ALA A 27 9.94 -1.33 1.76
CA ALA A 27 9.17 -2.10 0.79
C ALA A 27 8.24 -1.20 -0.02
N TRP A 28 7.89 -1.62 -1.24
CA TRP A 28 6.95 -0.89 -2.07
C TRP A 28 6.19 -1.80 -3.06
N VAL A 29 5.05 -1.32 -3.54
CA VAL A 29 4.21 -1.98 -4.55
C VAL A 29 3.55 -0.95 -5.47
N TRP A 30 3.44 -1.29 -6.77
CA TRP A 30 2.61 -0.55 -7.72
C TRP A 30 1.26 -1.22 -7.87
N GLY A 31 0.17 -0.46 -7.88
CA GLY A 31 -1.16 -1.03 -8.08
C GLY A 31 -2.29 0.00 -8.07
N LYS A 32 -3.51 -0.49 -7.88
CA LYS A 32 -4.67 0.37 -7.59
C LYS A 32 -4.74 0.61 -6.09
N ARG A 33 -5.39 1.70 -5.66
CA ARG A 33 -5.69 1.99 -4.25
C ARG A 33 -6.82 1.06 -3.75
N ASN A 34 -6.48 -0.20 -3.51
CA ASN A 34 -7.42 -1.24 -3.04
C ASN A 34 -6.75 -2.20 -2.04
N ILE A 35 -7.59 -3.00 -1.36
CA ILE A 35 -7.16 -3.97 -0.34
C ILE A 35 -6.10 -4.94 -0.88
N LYS A 36 -6.27 -5.45 -2.11
CA LYS A 36 -5.33 -6.42 -2.70
C LYS A 36 -3.92 -5.85 -2.82
N THR A 37 -3.77 -4.58 -3.19
CA THR A 37 -2.45 -3.93 -3.27
C THR A 37 -1.86 -3.71 -1.87
N ALA A 38 -2.66 -3.33 -0.88
CA ALA A 38 -2.21 -3.19 0.52
C ALA A 38 -1.75 -4.53 1.11
N GLN A 39 -2.50 -5.61 0.87
CA GLN A 39 -2.13 -6.97 1.30
C GLN A 39 -0.79 -7.41 0.71
N LYS A 40 -0.56 -7.14 -0.58
CA LYS A 40 0.74 -7.43 -1.23
C LYS A 40 1.90 -6.69 -0.56
N LEU A 41 1.70 -5.45 -0.12
CA LEU A 41 2.73 -4.72 0.62
C LEU A 41 2.99 -5.37 1.98
N ARG A 42 1.93 -5.72 2.71
CA ARG A 42 2.04 -6.41 4.01
C ARG A 42 2.77 -7.75 3.88
N GLU A 43 2.46 -8.55 2.86
CA GLU A 43 3.16 -9.80 2.60
C GLU A 43 4.64 -9.60 2.30
N LYS A 44 5.01 -8.54 1.55
CA LYS A 44 6.42 -8.19 1.34
C LYS A 44 7.12 -7.85 2.66
N LEU A 45 6.51 -7.02 3.50
CA LEU A 45 7.06 -6.67 4.81
C LEU A 45 7.25 -7.90 5.70
N LYS A 46 6.25 -8.80 5.73
CA LYS A 46 6.33 -10.07 6.47
C LYS A 46 7.48 -10.95 5.96
N LYS A 47 7.67 -11.05 4.65
CA LYS A 47 8.77 -11.83 4.06
C LYS A 47 10.15 -11.24 4.36
N LEU A 48 10.24 -9.93 4.50
CA LEU A 48 11.46 -9.22 4.89
C LEU A 48 11.72 -9.26 6.40
N GLY A 49 10.80 -9.80 7.20
CA GLY A 49 10.92 -9.83 8.66
C GLY A 49 10.82 -8.45 9.31
N VAL A 50 10.23 -7.48 8.62
CA VAL A 50 10.06 -6.12 9.15
C VAL A 50 8.90 -6.11 10.16
N SER A 51 9.21 -5.83 11.42
CA SER A 51 8.24 -5.48 12.45
C SER A 51 7.97 -3.97 12.43
N PHE A 52 6.77 -3.58 12.81
CA PHE A 52 6.37 -2.18 12.95
C PHE A 52 5.33 -2.08 14.06
N ASP A 53 5.53 -1.14 14.99
CA ASP A 53 4.65 -0.93 16.14
C ASP A 53 3.64 0.19 15.90
N GLU A 54 4.05 1.22 15.14
CA GLU A 54 3.23 2.36 14.77
C GLU A 54 3.21 2.53 13.25
N ILE A 55 2.05 2.91 12.72
CA ILE A 55 1.89 3.15 11.29
C ILE A 55 1.16 4.46 11.06
N CYS A 56 1.82 5.35 10.32
CA CYS A 56 1.23 6.59 9.83
C CYS A 56 0.72 6.38 8.40
N THR A 57 -0.59 6.50 8.21
CA THR A 57 -1.25 6.43 6.90
C THR A 57 -2.26 7.58 6.77
N ASP A 58 -2.59 7.98 5.55
CA ASP A 58 -3.75 8.84 5.32
C ASP A 58 -5.05 8.11 5.69
N ASN A 59 -6.21 8.77 5.58
CA ASN A 59 -7.51 8.17 5.93
C ASN A 59 -7.96 7.12 4.89
N TRP A 60 -7.14 6.09 4.68
CA TRP A 60 -7.33 5.02 3.72
C TRP A 60 -7.83 3.75 4.40
N GLU A 61 -9.14 3.59 4.41
CA GLU A 61 -9.83 2.50 5.11
C GLU A 61 -9.30 1.09 4.77
N ALA A 62 -9.04 0.81 3.49
CA ALA A 62 -8.50 -0.48 3.07
C ALA A 62 -7.12 -0.78 3.66
N PHE A 63 -6.30 0.24 3.91
CA PHE A 63 -5.01 0.09 4.56
C PHE A 63 -5.19 -0.19 6.04
N CYS A 64 -6.06 0.56 6.72
CA CYS A 64 -6.43 0.29 8.11
C CYS A 64 -6.91 -1.16 8.27
N VAL A 65 -7.75 -1.71 7.39
CA VAL A 65 -8.17 -3.12 7.45
C VAL A 65 -7.00 -4.09 7.31
N CYS A 66 -6.01 -3.80 6.45
CA CYS A 66 -4.86 -4.67 6.24
C CYS A 66 -3.86 -4.65 7.39
N PHE A 67 -3.74 -3.50 8.06
CA PHE A 67 -2.65 -3.22 9.00
C PHE A 67 -3.11 -3.01 10.46
N SER A 68 -4.40 -2.87 10.74
CA SER A 68 -4.96 -2.76 12.11
C SER A 68 -4.92 -4.05 12.92
N ARG A 69 -4.65 -5.20 12.28
CA ARG A 69 -4.45 -6.49 12.97
C ARG A 69 -2.98 -6.67 13.42
N ILE A 70 -2.49 -5.75 14.24
CA ILE A 70 -1.28 -5.95 15.06
C ILE A 70 -1.77 -6.14 16.49
N TYR A 71 -2.19 -7.37 16.82
CA TYR A 71 -2.17 -7.99 18.15
C TYR A 71 -2.46 -9.48 17.94
N THR A 72 -1.42 -10.25 17.67
CA THR A 72 -1.25 -11.66 18.06
C THR A 72 0.18 -12.08 17.79
#